data_AF-A0A432SRK9-F1
#
_entry.id   AF-A0A432SRK9-F1
#
_cell.length_a   1.000
_cell.length_b   1.000
_cell.length_c   1.000
_cell.angle_alpha   90.00
_cell.angle_beta   90.00
_cell.angle_gamma   90.00
#
_symmetry.space_group_name_H-M   'P 1'
#
loop_
_entity.id
_entity.type
_entity.pdbx_description
1 polymer ?
#
loop_
_entity_poly.entity_id
_entity_poly.type
_entity_poly.pdbx_seq_one_letter_code
_entity_poly.pdbx_strand_id
1 'polypeptide(L)'
;MKKNRLILILLFLATKIWAVDVAIQQLNSDKSQLIDSSKAYFGEEIFKGNFKENQQFRYNPNYILNVGDVISVKMWGAYEFSSELSIDKQGNIFIPKVG
;
A
#
# COMPACT_ATOMS: atom_id res chain seq x y z
N MET A 1 -57.66 -57.72 6.62
CA MET A 1 -57.73 -56.42 5.90
C MET A 1 -56.55 -55.44 6.15
N LYS A 2 -55.56 -55.72 7.02
CA LYS A 2 -54.47 -54.75 7.33
C LYS A 2 -53.29 -54.72 6.34
N LYS A 3 -52.98 -55.82 5.62
CA LYS A 3 -51.83 -55.89 4.68
C LYS A 3 -51.95 -54.97 3.45
N ASN A 4 -53.14 -54.80 2.90
CA ASN A 4 -53.35 -53.99 1.69
C ASN A 4 -53.29 -52.47 1.99
N ARG A 5 -53.52 -52.07 3.24
CA ARG A 5 -53.39 -50.67 3.69
C ARG A 5 -51.92 -50.23 3.74
N LEU A 6 -51.00 -51.15 4.01
CA LEU A 6 -49.55 -50.86 4.06
C LEU A 6 -49.00 -50.52 2.66
N ILE A 7 -49.45 -51.25 1.63
CA ILE A 7 -49.08 -51.01 0.22
C ILE A 7 -49.61 -49.66 -0.28
N LEU A 8 -50.83 -49.28 0.12
CA LEU A 8 -51.39 -47.96 -0.20
C LEU A 8 -50.62 -46.81 0.46
N ILE A 9 -50.12 -47.01 1.69
CA ILE A 9 -49.27 -46.01 2.38
C ILE A 9 -47.90 -45.90 1.71
N LEU A 10 -47.30 -47.02 1.28
CA LEU A 10 -46.01 -47.03 0.57
C LEU A 10 -46.13 -46.37 -0.82
N LEU A 11 -47.23 -46.60 -1.53
CA LEU A 11 -47.50 -45.98 -2.84
C LEU A 11 -47.72 -44.46 -2.71
N PHE A 12 -48.33 -44.02 -1.62
CA PHE A 12 -48.52 -42.59 -1.34
C PHE A 12 -47.20 -41.88 -1.00
N LEU A 13 -46.27 -42.59 -0.35
CA LEU A 13 -44.96 -42.05 0.04
C LEU A 13 -44.00 -41.88 -1.15
N ALA A 14 -44.08 -42.75 -2.16
CA ALA A 14 -43.20 -42.71 -3.33
C ALA A 14 -43.46 -41.53 -4.30
N THR A 15 -44.68 -40.95 -4.29
CA THR A 15 -45.04 -39.83 -5.18
C THR A 15 -44.46 -38.48 -4.75
N LYS A 16 -43.83 -38.39 -3.57
CA LYS A 16 -43.35 -37.12 -3.00
C LYS A 16 -41.94 -36.70 -3.44
N ILE A 17 -41.33 -37.38 -4.41
CA ILE A 17 -39.91 -37.17 -4.78
C ILE A 17 -39.72 -36.25 -6.01
N TRP A 18 -40.79 -35.77 -6.65
CA TRP A 18 -40.68 -34.85 -7.79
C TRP A 18 -41.32 -33.49 -7.48
N ALA A 19 -40.62 -32.67 -6.72
CA ALA A 19 -40.85 -31.23 -6.66
C ALA A 19 -39.65 -30.52 -6.01
N VAL A 20 -38.51 -30.51 -6.71
CA VAL A 20 -37.49 -29.48 -6.47
C VAL A 20 -37.69 -28.45 -7.57
N ASP A 21 -38.46 -27.42 -7.26
CA ASP A 21 -38.45 -26.20 -8.07
C ASP A 21 -37.21 -25.42 -7.64
N VAL A 22 -36.21 -25.30 -8.52
CA VAL A 22 -35.09 -24.41 -8.29
C VAL A 22 -35.63 -23.00 -8.46
N ALA A 23 -36.15 -22.43 -7.36
CA ALA A 23 -36.29 -21.00 -7.27
C ALA A 23 -34.88 -20.43 -7.36
N ILE A 24 -34.48 -19.95 -8.55
CA ILE A 24 -33.34 -19.06 -8.68
C ILE A 24 -33.77 -17.78 -7.96
N GLN A 25 -33.49 -17.73 -6.66
CA GLN A 25 -33.32 -16.47 -5.97
C GLN A 25 -32.16 -15.79 -6.69
N GLN A 26 -32.48 -14.77 -7.49
CA GLN A 26 -31.52 -13.75 -7.89
C GLN A 26 -30.99 -13.12 -6.60
N LEU A 27 -30.02 -13.80 -6.01
CA LEU A 27 -29.21 -13.28 -4.93
C LEU A 27 -28.39 -12.21 -5.62
N ASN A 28 -28.84 -10.97 -5.42
CA ASN A 28 -28.24 -9.73 -5.85
C ASN A 28 -26.74 -9.93 -6.06
N SER A 29 -26.37 -10.17 -7.31
CA SER A 29 -25.00 -10.09 -7.75
C SER A 29 -24.71 -8.60 -7.85
N ASP A 30 -24.65 -7.95 -6.68
CA ASP A 30 -23.97 -6.70 -6.47
C ASP A 30 -22.52 -6.94 -6.86
N LYS A 31 -22.28 -6.82 -8.17
CA LYS A 31 -21.03 -6.36 -8.77
C LYS A 31 -19.78 -6.74 -7.98
N SER A 32 -19.62 -8.03 -7.64
CA SER A 32 -18.33 -8.56 -7.28
C SER A 32 -17.56 -8.60 -8.58
N GLN A 33 -16.91 -7.47 -8.86
CA GLN A 33 -15.92 -7.34 -9.89
C GLN A 33 -15.09 -8.61 -9.87
N LEU A 34 -15.00 -9.29 -11.01
CA LEU A 34 -13.98 -10.28 -11.30
C LEU A 34 -12.64 -9.53 -11.33
N ILE A 35 -12.18 -9.07 -10.16
CA ILE A 35 -10.78 -8.78 -9.93
C ILE A 35 -10.22 -10.14 -9.57
N ASP A 36 -9.62 -10.80 -10.56
CA ASP A 36 -8.68 -11.88 -10.35
C ASP A 36 -7.64 -11.40 -9.32
N SER A 37 -7.94 -11.63 -8.05
CA SER A 37 -7.15 -11.19 -6.90
C SER A 37 -5.84 -11.96 -6.79
N SER A 38 -5.57 -12.87 -7.75
CA SER A 38 -4.34 -13.65 -7.82
C SER A 38 -3.30 -13.08 -8.78
N LYS A 39 -3.65 -12.05 -9.57
CA LYS A 39 -2.76 -11.48 -10.59
C LYS A 39 -2.33 -10.07 -10.24
N ALA A 40 -1.63 -9.94 -9.11
CA ALA A 40 -0.83 -8.75 -8.86
C ALA A 40 0.26 -8.65 -9.93
N TYR A 41 0.24 -7.58 -10.71
CA TYR A 41 1.33 -7.31 -11.65
C TYR A 41 2.59 -6.91 -10.87
N PHE A 42 3.76 -7.28 -11.38
CA PHE A 42 5.01 -6.83 -10.78
C PHE A 42 5.03 -5.30 -10.69
N GLY A 43 5.17 -4.77 -9.47
CA GLY A 43 5.14 -3.33 -9.22
C GLY A 43 3.75 -2.70 -9.08
N GLU A 44 2.65 -3.44 -9.09
CA GLU A 44 1.31 -2.88 -8.83
C GLU A 44 1.27 -2.07 -7.52
N GLU A 45 1.99 -2.55 -6.50
CA GLU A 45 2.08 -1.92 -5.19
C GLU A 45 2.67 -0.50 -5.22
N ILE A 46 3.57 -0.18 -6.17
CA ILE A 46 4.13 1.17 -6.31
C ILE A 46 3.11 2.21 -6.81
N PHE A 47 2.00 1.75 -7.38
CA PHE A 47 0.95 2.60 -7.94
C PHE A 47 -0.31 2.69 -7.08
N LYS A 48 -0.44 1.89 -6.02
CA LYS A 48 -1.60 1.93 -5.10
C LYS A 48 -1.65 3.17 -4.20
N GLY A 49 -0.63 4.04 -4.27
CA GLY A 49 -0.66 5.33 -3.59
C GLY A 49 -0.25 5.30 -2.12
N ASN A 50 0.22 4.16 -1.59
CA ASN A 50 0.76 3.99 -0.24
C ASN A 50 2.02 4.85 0.05
N PHE A 51 2.55 5.56 -0.96
CA PHE A 51 3.68 6.50 -0.85
C PHE A 51 3.25 7.95 -0.62
N LYS A 52 1.96 8.28 -0.79
CA LYS A 52 1.47 9.67 -0.63
C LYS A 52 1.65 10.19 0.79
N GLU A 53 1.50 9.32 1.79
CA GLU A 53 1.68 9.66 3.21
C GLU A 53 3.13 9.55 3.67
N ASN A 54 3.98 8.82 2.93
CA ASN A 54 5.41 8.73 3.20
C ASN A 54 6.12 9.95 2.61
N GLN A 55 6.13 11.05 3.36
CA GLN A 55 7.10 12.12 3.13
C GLN A 55 8.50 11.60 3.46
N GLN A 56 9.17 11.04 2.45
CA GLN A 56 10.61 10.85 2.55
C GLN A 56 11.25 12.23 2.60
N PHE A 57 11.88 12.55 3.72
CA PHE A 57 12.73 13.73 3.79
C PHE A 57 13.82 13.56 2.72
N ARG A 58 13.76 14.37 1.66
CA ARG A 58 14.82 14.38 0.63
C ARG A 58 16.19 14.76 1.20
N TYR A 59 16.24 15.29 2.42
CA TYR A 59 17.43 15.78 3.08
C TYR A 59 17.43 15.28 4.53
N ASN A 60 18.57 14.83 5.03
CA ASN A 60 18.71 14.45 6.44
C ASN A 60 18.90 15.73 7.29
N PRO A 61 17.91 16.12 8.13
CA PRO A 61 18.04 17.33 8.95
C PRO A 61 19.08 17.19 10.07
N ASN A 62 19.45 15.97 10.42
CA ASN A 62 20.40 15.65 11.49
C ASN A 62 21.77 15.24 10.93
N TYR A 63 22.10 15.65 9.69
CA TYR A 63 23.38 15.32 9.10
C TYR A 63 24.51 16.03 9.86
N ILE A 64 25.48 15.23 10.32
CA ILE A 64 26.70 15.72 10.95
C ILE A 64 27.74 15.90 9.83
N LEU A 65 28.28 17.10 9.73
CA LEU A 65 29.29 17.45 8.74
C LEU A 65 30.59 16.63 8.96
N ASN A 66 31.19 16.18 7.87
CA ASN A 66 32.40 15.36 7.86
C ASN A 66 33.53 16.00 7.05
N VAL A 67 34.75 15.56 7.32
CA VAL A 67 35.95 15.91 6.53
C VAL A 67 35.72 15.64 5.05
N GLY A 68 36.00 16.62 4.20
CA GLY A 68 35.81 16.54 2.75
C GLY A 68 34.42 16.98 2.27
N ASP A 69 33.47 17.23 3.16
CA ASP A 69 32.19 17.81 2.78
C ASP A 69 32.38 19.24 2.24
N VAL A 70 31.50 19.65 1.34
CA VAL A 70 31.43 21.02 0.81
C VAL A 70 30.13 21.66 1.26
N ILE A 71 30.23 22.82 1.89
CA ILE A 71 29.07 23.58 2.39
C ILE A 71 28.98 24.95 1.73
N SER A 72 27.77 25.44 1.54
CA SER A 72 27.53 26.82 1.09
C SER A 72 27.36 27.73 2.30
N VAL A 73 28.23 28.71 2.47
CA VAL A 73 28.20 29.70 3.54
C VAL A 73 27.76 31.04 2.97
N LYS A 74 26.76 31.67 3.60
CA LYS A 74 26.25 33.00 3.25
C LYS A 74 26.20 33.89 4.49
N MET A 75 26.80 35.06 4.39
CA MET A 75 26.87 36.08 5.45
C MET A 75 26.39 37.42 4.91
N TRP A 76 25.72 38.18 5.76
CA TRP A 76 25.08 39.45 5.43
C TRP A 76 25.30 40.45 6.58
N GLY A 77 25.26 41.75 6.29
CA GLY A 77 25.43 42.80 7.30
C GLY A 77 26.68 43.65 7.03
N ALA A 78 27.58 43.75 8.01
CA ALA A 78 28.80 44.58 7.88
C ALA A 78 29.79 44.06 6.82
N TYR A 79 29.70 42.78 6.46
CA TYR A 79 30.46 42.17 5.39
C TYR A 79 29.61 41.09 4.70
N GLU A 80 29.37 41.27 3.40
CA GLU A 80 28.65 40.29 2.58
C GLU A 80 29.62 39.24 2.02
N PHE A 81 29.26 37.97 2.18
CA PHE A 81 30.05 36.85 1.70
C PHE A 81 29.15 35.71 1.30
N SER A 82 29.43 35.08 0.16
CA SER A 82 28.75 33.87 -0.29
C SER A 82 29.76 33.00 -1.03
N SER A 83 30.09 31.84 -0.48
CA SER A 83 31.01 30.89 -1.11
C SER A 83 30.70 29.46 -0.71
N GLU A 84 31.15 28.53 -1.53
CA GLU A 84 31.30 27.13 -1.15
C GLU A 84 32.65 26.94 -0.47
N LEU A 85 32.66 26.25 0.67
CA LEU A 85 33.85 25.98 1.48
C LEU A 85 33.90 24.48 1.78
N SER A 86 35.09 23.89 1.72
CA SER A 86 35.29 22.49 2.08
C SER A 86 35.79 22.34 3.52
N ILE A 87 35.43 21.21 4.13
CA ILE A 87 35.93 20.83 5.45
C ILE A 87 37.29 20.17 5.28
N ASP A 88 38.32 20.74 5.92
CA ASP A 88 39.68 20.25 5.83
C ASP A 88 39.87 18.90 6.57
N LYS A 89 41.08 18.33 6.49
CA LYS A 89 41.40 17.04 7.12
C LYS A 89 41.37 17.05 8.65
N GLN A 90 41.42 18.23 9.27
CA GLN A 90 41.31 18.42 10.72
C GLN A 90 39.86 18.68 11.15
N GLY A 91 38.93 18.87 10.21
CA GLY A 91 37.53 19.20 10.50
C GLY A 91 37.25 20.71 10.56
N ASN A 92 38.18 21.56 10.15
CA ASN A 92 37.98 23.02 10.15
C ASN A 92 37.44 23.51 8.81
N ILE A 93 36.88 24.73 8.85
CA ILE A 93 36.36 25.46 7.70
C ILE A 93 37.02 26.83 7.72
N PHE A 94 37.72 27.19 6.65
CA PHE A 94 38.44 28.45 6.58
C PHE A 94 37.56 29.55 5.97
N ILE A 95 37.24 30.57 6.75
CA ILE A 95 36.49 31.73 6.27
C ILE A 95 37.48 32.87 5.96
N PRO A 96 37.54 33.37 4.71
CA PRO A 96 38.45 34.45 4.35
C PRO A 96 38.29 35.66 5.27
N LYS A 97 39.42 36.18 5.76
CA LYS A 97 39.53 37.36 6.67
C LYS A 97 39.04 37.13 8.11
N VAL A 98 38.58 35.93 8.46
CA VAL A 98 38.20 35.56 9.84
C VAL A 98 39.16 34.51 10.40
N GLY A 99 39.57 33.55 9.56
CA GLY A 99 40.27 32.34 10.00
C GLY A 99 39.36 31.13 9.90
#